data_AF-A0A817DBJ5-F1
#
_entry.id   AF-A0A817DBJ5-F1
#
_cell.length_a   1.000
_cell.length_b   1.000
_cell.length_c   1.000
_cell.angle_alpha   90.00
_cell.angle_beta   90.00
_cell.angle_gamma   90.00
#
_symmetry.space_group_name_H-M   'P 1'
#
loop_
_entity.id
_entity.type
_entity.pdbx_description
1 polymer ?
#
loop_
_entity_poly.entity_id
_entity_poly.type
_entity_poly.pdbx_seq_one_letter_code
_entity_poly.pdbx_strand_id
1 'polypeptide(L)'
;MTAKIQDWLITKSSPNKQAFSFENTFQMTKNENLLDAVKRLFEYFHLFIRSQTEQTIFNDLEHIMQYTINDIQIIRNPDKFSQRIGAYFYVYRRTAEYIWSRNDKSSLQGFQKILFNQLTEVFVETNGTEPNICITDKNILRYLNIWQHLSSITRITNKQELNTFLVLCKLSMQSSVITLDKSSTLKWINAVSQIIEIKIDLEFFIKQYLTYKDAFKDFPICINEYVYLINKMRPKKSKASLLNLFIELSQKLNFQDAVFLEHFKRTFDTDISMKYHEHTHIFEFLASISVLDQLFFEYLSIYSSKIDEKILWLLYLNLSKNIDLNENIRQHIASLLSKRISTVSLNAFYGFIDLARNYLQSIKSKNLPYFIEIFEHVCEAFVYKQTQDEYCLYQLTKHELKTLLNINLLSTSSIDIQKPFRLRIIQKLLFSTSPGKLHNMPEKIKSIFENLNDFDRNICDTFDPAVIIEDEWLKDFLINFPDIWSKFSCDIYRYMGDNHHNNRWTIHIWSRIIQLSLSKAPQDKANVILNNMTEWMSVVHHDIYNPNDILTIILVVKLFEIIIASHNKSIFSFPNIQTIIQYVFSIRERQPDIINVNLVDNFIQNGCQDIENILQLQGKLV
;
A
#
# COMPACT_ATOMS: atom_id res chain seq x y z
N MET A 1 -9.93 56.60 -80.06
CA MET A 1 -9.29 56.73 -78.73
C MET A 1 -9.93 55.84 -77.66
N THR A 2 -11.18 55.42 -77.84
CA THR A 2 -11.97 54.58 -76.93
C THR A 2 -11.55 53.10 -76.87
N ALA A 3 -11.05 52.51 -77.97
CA ALA A 3 -10.57 51.11 -77.97
C ALA A 3 -9.28 50.90 -77.14
N LYS A 4 -8.36 51.88 -77.13
CA LYS A 4 -7.09 51.79 -76.37
C LYS A 4 -7.27 52.01 -74.86
N ILE A 5 -8.35 52.65 -74.42
CA ILE A 5 -8.66 52.86 -73.00
C ILE A 5 -9.41 51.64 -72.43
N GLN A 6 -10.22 50.94 -73.25
CA GLN A 6 -10.79 49.64 -72.88
C GLN A 6 -9.71 48.56 -72.75
N ASP A 7 -8.73 48.50 -73.66
CA ASP A 7 -7.57 47.60 -73.50
C ASP A 7 -6.68 47.97 -72.30
N TRP A 8 -6.59 49.26 -71.93
CA TRP A 8 -5.83 49.71 -70.75
C TRP A 8 -6.57 49.45 -69.42
N LEU A 9 -7.90 49.41 -69.43
CA LEU A 9 -8.73 49.08 -68.26
C LEU A 9 -8.91 47.56 -68.07
N ILE A 10 -8.83 46.77 -69.14
CA ILE A 10 -8.91 45.30 -69.10
C ILE A 10 -7.57 44.66 -68.65
N THR A 11 -6.46 45.40 -68.76
CA THR A 11 -5.10 44.90 -68.45
C THR A 11 -4.63 45.07 -67.00
N LYS A 12 -5.50 45.45 -66.06
CA LYS A 12 -5.09 45.61 -64.63
C LYS A 12 -5.83 44.77 -63.59
N SER A 13 -6.73 43.86 -63.95
CA SER A 13 -7.53 43.15 -62.93
C SER A 13 -7.98 41.73 -63.27
N SER A 14 -7.59 41.16 -64.42
CA SER A 14 -7.94 39.78 -64.78
C SER A 14 -6.75 38.82 -64.62
N PRO A 15 -6.97 37.55 -64.22
CA PRO A 15 -5.93 36.54 -64.24
C PRO A 15 -5.39 36.34 -65.66
N ASN A 16 -4.09 36.11 -65.80
CA ASN A 16 -3.46 35.80 -67.07
C ASN A 16 -3.83 34.39 -67.57
N LYS A 17 -3.58 34.14 -68.86
CA LYS A 17 -3.78 32.82 -69.50
C LYS A 17 -3.08 31.67 -68.75
N GLN A 18 -1.98 31.94 -68.08
CA GLN A 18 -1.22 30.99 -67.28
C GLN A 18 -1.98 30.56 -66.02
N ALA A 19 -2.68 31.47 -65.35
CA ALA A 19 -3.55 31.13 -64.23
C ALA A 19 -4.72 30.23 -64.70
N PHE A 20 -5.32 30.53 -65.85
CA PHE A 20 -6.34 29.66 -66.47
C PHE A 20 -5.78 28.29 -66.91
N SER A 21 -4.48 28.18 -67.20
CA SER A 21 -3.86 26.89 -67.57
C SER A 21 -3.75 25.91 -66.39
N PHE A 22 -3.85 26.40 -65.14
CA PHE A 22 -3.99 25.54 -63.96
C PHE A 22 -5.29 24.75 -64.01
N GLU A 23 -6.39 25.37 -64.44
CA GLU A 23 -7.70 24.72 -64.51
C GLU A 23 -7.65 23.48 -65.43
N ASN A 24 -7.08 23.66 -66.62
CA ASN A 24 -6.88 22.58 -67.59
C ASN A 24 -5.98 21.47 -67.04
N THR A 25 -5.00 21.81 -66.21
CA THR A 25 -4.07 20.84 -65.63
C THR A 25 -4.74 19.93 -64.61
N PHE A 26 -5.58 20.47 -63.73
CA PHE A 26 -6.36 19.67 -62.78
C PHE A 26 -7.45 18.81 -63.46
N GLN A 27 -7.96 19.25 -64.62
CA GLN A 27 -8.96 18.50 -65.39
C GLN A 27 -8.36 17.42 -66.29
N MET A 28 -7.26 17.68 -66.99
CA MET A 28 -6.72 16.81 -68.04
C MET A 28 -5.62 15.86 -67.58
N THR A 29 -4.99 16.12 -66.43
CA THR A 29 -3.87 15.27 -65.96
C THR A 29 -4.40 14.07 -65.19
N LYS A 30 -3.95 12.86 -65.57
CA LYS A 30 -4.15 11.65 -64.76
C LYS A 30 -3.59 11.91 -63.35
N ASN A 31 -4.33 11.47 -62.33
CA ASN A 31 -4.05 11.85 -60.94
C ASN A 31 -2.59 11.58 -60.50
N GLU A 32 -1.96 10.50 -60.98
CA GLU A 32 -0.56 10.13 -60.68
C GLU A 32 0.48 11.17 -61.16
N ASN A 33 0.17 11.97 -62.17
CA ASN A 33 1.07 12.97 -62.76
C ASN A 33 0.72 14.41 -62.39
N LEU A 34 -0.31 14.62 -61.57
CA LEU A 34 -0.84 15.96 -61.30
C LEU A 34 0.18 16.86 -60.58
N LEU A 35 0.89 16.32 -59.59
CA LEU A 35 1.92 17.07 -58.87
C LEU A 35 3.02 17.57 -59.81
N ASP A 36 3.52 16.73 -60.70
CA ASP A 36 4.57 17.12 -61.66
C ASP A 36 4.08 18.16 -62.67
N ALA A 37 2.83 18.05 -63.12
CA ALA A 37 2.23 19.04 -64.00
C ALA A 37 2.07 20.40 -63.30
N VAL A 38 1.59 20.40 -62.05
CA VAL A 38 1.48 21.59 -61.20
C VAL A 38 2.86 22.20 -60.91
N LYS A 39 3.89 21.39 -60.66
CA LYS A 39 5.27 21.84 -60.48
C LYS A 39 5.79 22.59 -61.71
N ARG A 40 5.68 21.96 -62.89
CA ARG A 40 6.09 22.58 -64.15
C ARG A 40 5.37 23.89 -64.38
N LEU A 41 4.06 23.94 -64.15
CA LEU A 41 3.30 25.18 -64.24
C LEU A 41 3.85 26.28 -63.32
N PHE A 42 4.17 25.95 -62.06
CA PHE A 42 4.76 26.91 -61.13
C PHE A 42 6.21 27.31 -61.48
N GLU A 43 6.99 26.45 -62.14
CA GLU A 43 8.31 26.78 -62.69
C GLU A 43 8.19 27.77 -63.86
N TYR A 44 7.28 27.51 -64.80
CA TYR A 44 6.96 28.43 -65.89
C TYR A 44 6.39 29.75 -65.36
N PHE A 45 5.51 29.69 -64.36
CA PHE A 45 4.94 30.86 -63.71
C PHE A 45 6.06 31.73 -63.09
N HIS A 46 7.03 31.15 -62.39
CA HIS A 46 8.18 31.89 -61.85
C HIS A 46 8.99 32.64 -62.91
N LEU A 47 9.23 32.00 -64.06
CA LEU A 47 9.96 32.63 -65.16
C LEU A 47 9.18 33.83 -65.73
N PHE A 48 7.86 33.71 -65.78
CA PHE A 48 6.95 34.72 -66.32
C PHE A 48 6.66 35.89 -65.36
N ILE A 49 6.61 35.60 -64.05
CA ILE A 49 6.40 36.59 -62.98
C ILE A 49 7.45 37.71 -63.01
N ARG A 50 8.70 37.41 -63.41
CA ARG A 50 9.80 38.41 -63.46
C ARG A 50 9.49 39.61 -64.35
N SER A 51 8.54 39.50 -65.27
CA SER A 51 8.11 40.56 -66.20
C SER A 51 6.71 41.13 -65.91
N GLN A 52 6.05 40.71 -64.82
CA GLN A 52 4.66 41.04 -64.50
C GLN A 52 4.55 42.09 -63.39
N THR A 53 3.40 42.77 -63.31
CA THR A 53 3.12 43.67 -62.18
C THR A 53 2.69 42.89 -60.94
N GLU A 54 3.02 43.38 -59.75
CA GLU A 54 2.63 42.73 -58.48
C GLU A 54 1.13 42.45 -58.38
N GLN A 55 0.28 43.33 -58.91
CA GLN A 55 -1.18 43.15 -58.87
C GLN A 55 -1.63 41.97 -59.73
N THR A 56 -1.04 41.78 -60.91
CA THR A 56 -1.39 40.68 -61.81
C THR A 56 -0.96 39.34 -61.23
N ILE A 57 0.24 39.29 -60.63
CA ILE A 57 0.75 38.10 -59.93
C ILE A 57 -0.19 37.70 -58.78
N PHE A 58 -0.70 38.68 -58.04
CA PHE A 58 -1.64 38.43 -56.94
C PHE A 58 -2.98 37.87 -57.46
N ASN A 59 -3.58 38.50 -58.47
CA ASN A 59 -4.83 38.02 -59.06
C ASN A 59 -4.67 36.59 -59.63
N ASP A 60 -3.51 36.27 -60.23
CA ASP A 60 -3.18 34.93 -60.71
C ASP A 60 -3.14 33.92 -59.55
N LEU A 61 -2.49 34.27 -58.44
CA LEU A 61 -2.40 33.40 -57.25
C LEU A 61 -3.75 33.22 -56.56
N GLU A 62 -4.54 34.28 -56.43
CA GLU A 62 -5.90 34.22 -55.88
C GLU A 62 -6.79 33.32 -56.73
N HIS A 63 -6.69 33.43 -58.06
CA HIS A 63 -7.41 32.56 -58.99
C HIS A 63 -6.95 31.09 -58.87
N ILE A 64 -5.63 30.82 -58.84
CA ILE A 64 -5.09 29.46 -58.62
C ILE A 64 -5.58 28.88 -57.29
N MET A 65 -5.56 29.68 -56.22
CA MET A 65 -6.07 29.28 -54.91
C MET A 65 -7.55 28.95 -54.94
N GLN A 66 -8.38 29.84 -55.49
CA GLN A 66 -9.83 29.67 -55.54
C GLN A 66 -10.22 28.46 -56.39
N TYR A 67 -9.54 28.25 -57.52
CA TYR A 67 -9.75 27.07 -58.35
C TYR A 67 -9.38 25.79 -57.59
N THR A 68 -8.24 25.78 -56.92
CA THR A 68 -7.79 24.60 -56.15
C THR A 68 -8.75 24.31 -54.99
N ILE A 69 -9.25 25.35 -54.31
CA ILE A 69 -10.31 25.25 -53.29
C ILE A 69 -11.57 24.59 -53.88
N ASN A 70 -12.02 25.05 -55.06
CA ASN A 70 -13.18 24.48 -55.72
C ASN A 70 -12.95 23.00 -56.09
N ASP A 71 -11.76 22.64 -56.61
CA ASP A 71 -11.41 21.25 -56.92
C ASP A 71 -11.43 20.36 -55.65
N ILE A 72 -10.86 20.85 -54.54
CA ILE A 72 -10.91 20.16 -53.24
C ILE A 72 -12.35 19.89 -52.82
N GLN A 73 -13.24 20.88 -52.92
CA GLN A 73 -14.64 20.77 -52.51
C GLN A 73 -15.49 19.90 -53.45
N ILE A 74 -15.12 19.82 -54.74
CA ILE A 74 -15.84 19.03 -55.75
C ILE A 74 -15.48 17.54 -55.66
N ILE A 75 -14.22 17.22 -55.31
CA ILE A 75 -13.76 15.83 -55.25
C ILE A 75 -14.25 15.16 -53.97
N ARG A 76 -15.40 14.49 -54.10
CA ARG A 76 -15.98 13.65 -53.05
C ARG A 76 -15.43 12.21 -53.02
N ASN A 77 -14.66 11.81 -54.02
CA ASN A 77 -14.09 10.46 -54.08
C ASN A 77 -12.77 10.42 -53.26
N PRO A 78 -12.69 9.59 -52.20
CA PRO A 78 -11.50 9.49 -51.35
C PRO A 78 -10.21 9.13 -52.10
N ASP A 79 -10.26 8.19 -53.04
CA ASP A 79 -9.08 7.73 -53.80
C ASP A 79 -8.54 8.84 -54.68
N LYS A 80 -9.44 9.55 -55.38
CA LYS A 80 -9.08 10.66 -56.26
C LYS A 80 -8.49 11.82 -55.46
N PHE A 81 -9.05 12.14 -54.30
CA PHE A 81 -8.50 13.18 -53.41
C PHE A 81 -7.10 12.79 -52.91
N SER A 82 -6.94 11.53 -52.49
CA SER A 82 -5.69 10.99 -51.95
C SER A 82 -4.54 10.95 -52.95
N GLN A 83 -4.84 10.79 -54.25
CA GLN A 83 -3.82 10.89 -55.29
C GLN A 83 -3.38 12.36 -55.54
N ARG A 84 -4.16 13.35 -55.10
CA ARG A 84 -3.94 14.78 -55.40
C ARG A 84 -3.40 15.61 -54.24
N ILE A 85 -3.42 15.10 -53.01
CA ILE A 85 -2.92 15.80 -51.80
C ILE A 85 -1.53 16.39 -51.95
N GLY A 86 -0.62 15.71 -52.64
CA GLY A 86 0.71 16.24 -52.93
C GLY A 86 0.66 17.57 -53.69
N ALA A 87 -0.19 17.65 -54.72
CA ALA A 87 -0.41 18.85 -55.50
C ALA A 87 -1.08 19.96 -54.67
N TYR A 88 -2.06 19.62 -53.81
CA TYR A 88 -2.72 20.61 -52.95
C TYR A 88 -1.77 21.27 -51.95
N PHE A 89 -0.96 20.47 -51.25
CA PHE A 89 0.08 21.01 -50.38
C PHE A 89 1.12 21.83 -51.17
N TYR A 90 1.46 21.41 -52.39
CA TYR A 90 2.41 22.16 -53.22
C TYR A 90 1.86 23.52 -53.63
N VAL A 91 0.62 23.58 -54.13
CA VAL A 91 -0.07 24.84 -54.45
C VAL A 91 -0.09 25.74 -53.23
N TYR A 92 -0.52 25.22 -52.07
CA TYR A 92 -0.58 25.99 -50.83
C TYR A 92 0.78 26.61 -50.45
N ARG A 93 1.86 25.82 -50.51
CA ARG A 93 3.21 26.30 -50.14
C ARG A 93 3.71 27.37 -51.10
N ARG A 94 3.49 27.17 -52.40
CA ARG A 94 3.85 28.16 -53.42
C ARG A 94 3.08 29.44 -53.24
N THR A 95 1.77 29.38 -53.06
CA THR A 95 0.95 30.57 -52.84
C THR A 95 1.35 31.29 -51.54
N ALA A 96 1.70 30.55 -50.48
CA ALA A 96 2.16 31.12 -49.22
C ALA A 96 3.46 31.92 -49.37
N GLU A 97 4.43 31.45 -50.18
CA GLU A 97 5.69 32.16 -50.43
C GLU A 97 5.48 33.56 -51.03
N TYR A 98 4.55 33.69 -51.97
CA TYR A 98 4.29 34.99 -52.62
C TYR A 98 3.35 35.89 -51.82
N ILE A 99 2.43 35.32 -51.06
CA ILE A 99 1.48 36.10 -50.25
C ILE A 99 2.14 36.64 -48.97
N TRP A 100 3.12 35.92 -48.41
CA TRP A 100 3.85 36.39 -47.21
C TRP A 100 4.53 37.74 -47.39
N SER A 101 4.94 38.11 -48.61
CA SER A 101 5.51 39.44 -48.88
C SER A 101 4.54 40.61 -48.76
N ARG A 102 3.21 40.38 -48.61
CA ARG A 102 2.18 41.44 -48.55
C ARG A 102 1.27 41.41 -47.30
N ASN A 103 1.57 40.59 -46.30
CA ASN A 103 0.79 40.48 -45.04
C ASN A 103 -0.70 40.04 -45.17
N ASP A 104 -1.18 39.60 -46.33
CA ASP A 104 -2.56 39.10 -46.47
C ASP A 104 -2.70 37.63 -46.03
N LYS A 105 -2.83 37.42 -44.73
CA LYS A 105 -2.92 36.08 -44.12
C LYS A 105 -4.30 35.43 -44.25
N SER A 106 -5.33 36.20 -44.61
CA SER A 106 -6.74 35.78 -44.51
C SER A 106 -7.10 34.70 -45.54
N SER A 107 -6.73 34.92 -46.80
CA SER A 107 -6.99 33.98 -47.91
C SER A 107 -6.26 32.64 -47.74
N LEU A 108 -5.02 32.67 -47.25
CA LEU A 108 -4.26 31.45 -46.95
C LEU A 108 -4.88 30.64 -45.79
N GLN A 109 -5.41 31.30 -44.78
CA GLN A 109 -6.13 30.63 -43.69
C GLN A 109 -7.43 29.98 -44.20
N GLY A 110 -8.14 30.64 -45.12
CA GLY A 110 -9.32 30.08 -45.79
C GLY A 110 -8.98 28.81 -46.57
N PHE A 111 -7.93 28.84 -47.40
CA PHE A 111 -7.44 27.66 -48.12
C PHE A 111 -7.09 26.54 -47.14
N GLN A 112 -6.26 26.83 -46.13
CA GLN A 112 -5.80 25.83 -45.16
C GLN A 112 -6.98 25.15 -44.47
N LYS A 113 -7.99 25.93 -44.05
CA LYS A 113 -9.19 25.41 -43.40
C LYS A 113 -9.97 24.45 -44.30
N ILE A 114 -10.15 24.78 -45.57
CA ILE A 114 -10.86 23.94 -46.54
C ILE A 114 -10.09 22.65 -46.80
N LEU A 115 -8.77 22.76 -47.03
CA LEU A 115 -7.90 21.59 -47.21
C LEU A 115 -7.96 20.66 -46.00
N PHE A 116 -7.86 21.21 -44.78
CA PHE A 116 -7.89 20.43 -43.54
C PHE A 116 -9.25 19.77 -43.31
N ASN A 117 -10.35 20.46 -43.58
CA ASN A 117 -11.68 19.85 -43.51
C ASN A 117 -11.81 18.65 -44.46
N GLN A 118 -11.38 18.79 -45.71
CA GLN A 118 -11.45 17.69 -46.67
C GLN A 118 -10.52 16.53 -46.31
N LEU A 119 -9.29 16.82 -45.85
CA LEU A 119 -8.36 15.81 -45.31
C LEU A 119 -9.02 15.02 -44.18
N THR A 120 -9.68 15.72 -43.26
CA THR A 120 -10.37 15.12 -42.12
C THR A 120 -11.58 14.30 -42.54
N GLU A 121 -12.41 14.79 -43.45
CA GLU A 121 -13.56 14.06 -43.99
C GLU A 121 -13.13 12.75 -44.64
N VAL A 122 -12.16 12.80 -45.56
CA VAL A 122 -11.62 11.61 -46.24
C VAL A 122 -11.00 10.63 -45.23
N PHE A 123 -10.26 11.14 -44.25
CA PHE A 123 -9.68 10.31 -43.20
C PHE A 123 -10.74 9.59 -42.35
N VAL A 124 -11.82 10.29 -41.98
CA VAL A 124 -12.92 9.71 -41.21
C VAL A 124 -13.72 8.70 -42.06
N GLU A 125 -14.07 9.05 -43.29
CA GLU A 125 -14.85 8.20 -44.21
C GLU A 125 -14.14 6.88 -44.53
N THR A 126 -12.82 6.91 -44.62
CA THR A 126 -11.99 5.75 -44.94
C THR A 126 -11.43 5.03 -43.72
N ASN A 127 -11.91 5.34 -42.52
CA ASN A 127 -11.40 4.82 -41.24
C ASN A 127 -9.86 4.90 -41.14
N GLY A 128 -9.31 6.00 -41.62
CA GLY A 128 -7.90 6.34 -41.57
C GLY A 128 -7.02 5.66 -42.62
N THR A 129 -7.57 4.80 -43.48
CA THR A 129 -6.78 4.15 -44.55
C THR A 129 -6.26 5.18 -45.55
N GLU A 130 -7.05 6.20 -45.87
CA GLU A 130 -6.67 7.37 -46.67
C GLU A 130 -6.73 8.64 -45.81
N PRO A 131 -6.15 9.78 -46.25
CA PRO A 131 -5.24 9.92 -47.38
C PRO A 131 -3.82 9.42 -47.06
N ASN A 132 -3.05 9.05 -48.09
CA ASN A 132 -1.65 8.60 -48.01
C ASN A 132 -0.69 9.43 -48.85
N ILE A 133 0.54 9.63 -48.39
CA ILE A 133 1.58 10.30 -49.19
C ILE A 133 2.11 9.36 -50.27
N CYS A 134 1.82 9.67 -51.52
CA CYS A 134 2.32 8.93 -52.69
C CYS A 134 3.61 9.52 -53.31
N ILE A 135 4.21 10.55 -52.69
CA ILE A 135 5.41 11.24 -53.22
C ILE A 135 6.67 10.51 -52.75
N THR A 136 7.58 10.19 -53.65
CA THR A 136 8.88 9.56 -53.32
C THR A 136 10.05 10.54 -53.31
N ASP A 137 9.91 11.72 -53.93
CA ASP A 137 10.94 12.76 -53.98
C ASP A 137 11.10 13.46 -52.62
N LYS A 138 12.27 13.24 -51.99
CA LYS A 138 12.64 13.82 -50.69
C LYS A 138 12.65 15.34 -50.70
N ASN A 139 13.09 15.98 -51.78
CA ASN A 139 13.19 17.44 -51.86
C ASN A 139 11.80 18.07 -51.92
N ILE A 140 10.88 17.48 -52.68
CA ILE A 140 9.50 17.93 -52.72
C ILE A 140 8.85 17.77 -51.34
N LEU A 141 9.00 16.62 -50.69
CA LEU A 141 8.40 16.40 -49.37
C LEU A 141 8.94 17.35 -48.31
N ARG A 142 10.25 17.64 -48.33
CA ARG A 142 10.85 18.68 -47.47
C ARG A 142 10.27 20.06 -47.76
N TYR A 143 10.02 20.37 -49.03
CA TYR A 143 9.40 21.63 -49.45
C TYR A 143 7.93 21.75 -49.00
N LEU A 144 7.14 20.67 -49.14
CA LEU A 144 5.75 20.61 -48.67
C LEU A 144 5.65 20.87 -47.17
N ASN A 145 6.63 20.36 -46.40
CA ASN A 145 6.76 20.58 -44.97
C ASN A 145 5.44 20.38 -44.19
N ILE A 146 4.81 19.22 -44.38
CA ILE A 146 3.54 18.86 -43.71
C ILE A 146 3.68 18.94 -42.18
N TRP A 147 4.88 18.72 -41.65
CA TRP A 147 5.18 18.92 -40.23
C TRP A 147 4.88 20.34 -39.74
N GLN A 148 5.16 21.38 -40.54
CA GLN A 148 4.83 22.76 -40.16
C GLN A 148 3.31 22.94 -39.98
N HIS A 149 2.50 22.28 -40.80
CA HIS A 149 1.05 22.29 -40.67
C HIS A 149 0.59 21.58 -39.40
N LEU A 150 1.17 20.42 -39.07
CA LEU A 150 0.88 19.72 -37.81
C LEU A 150 1.26 20.57 -36.59
N SER A 151 2.46 21.17 -36.60
CA SER A 151 2.96 22.03 -35.52
C SER A 151 2.12 23.30 -35.30
N SER A 152 1.32 23.71 -36.29
CA SER A 152 0.39 24.84 -36.15
C SER A 152 -0.85 24.51 -35.30
N ILE A 153 -1.16 23.23 -35.09
CA ILE A 153 -2.24 22.79 -34.20
C ILE A 153 -1.73 22.90 -32.76
N THR A 154 -2.06 24.02 -32.14
CA THR A 154 -1.71 24.31 -30.74
C THR A 154 -2.82 23.98 -29.75
N ARG A 155 -4.04 23.70 -30.23
CA ARG A 155 -5.20 23.41 -29.37
C ARG A 155 -6.07 22.31 -29.96
N ILE A 156 -6.58 21.42 -29.10
CA ILE A 156 -7.57 20.39 -29.44
C ILE A 156 -8.72 20.46 -28.45
N THR A 157 -9.90 20.84 -28.93
CA THR A 157 -11.09 21.12 -28.12
C THR A 157 -12.27 20.22 -28.42
N ASN A 158 -12.29 19.58 -29.59
CA ASN A 158 -13.42 18.77 -30.05
C ASN A 158 -12.95 17.60 -30.95
N LYS A 159 -13.90 16.75 -31.33
CA LYS A 159 -13.66 15.58 -32.18
C LYS A 159 -13.05 15.93 -33.54
N GLN A 160 -13.54 17.00 -34.18
CA GLN A 160 -13.08 17.40 -35.51
C GLN A 160 -11.61 17.81 -35.48
N GLU A 161 -11.22 18.63 -34.51
CA GLU A 161 -9.83 19.07 -34.31
C GLU A 161 -8.90 17.89 -34.01
N LEU A 162 -9.36 16.91 -33.22
CA LEU A 162 -8.59 15.69 -32.99
C LEU A 162 -8.41 14.89 -34.28
N ASN A 163 -9.45 14.69 -35.09
CA ASN A 163 -9.33 13.97 -36.35
C ASN A 163 -8.39 14.70 -37.33
N THR A 164 -8.47 16.04 -37.41
CA THR A 164 -7.52 16.86 -38.17
C THR A 164 -6.09 16.68 -37.68
N PHE A 165 -5.88 16.65 -36.37
CA PHE A 165 -4.57 16.36 -35.79
C PHE A 165 -4.08 14.96 -36.16
N LEU A 166 -4.93 13.93 -36.07
CA LEU A 166 -4.58 12.55 -36.40
C LEU A 166 -4.20 12.36 -37.88
N VAL A 167 -4.96 12.92 -38.83
CA VAL A 167 -4.60 12.84 -40.25
C VAL A 167 -3.29 13.55 -40.55
N LEU A 168 -3.05 14.73 -39.95
CA LEU A 168 -1.78 15.43 -40.13
C LEU A 168 -0.60 14.72 -39.46
N CYS A 169 -0.83 14.03 -38.32
CA CYS A 169 0.14 13.12 -37.72
C CYS A 169 0.53 12.00 -38.69
N LYS A 170 -0.46 11.29 -39.25
CA LYS A 170 -0.25 10.21 -40.21
C LYS A 170 0.61 10.70 -41.39
N LEU A 171 0.19 11.78 -42.05
CA LEU A 171 0.89 12.33 -43.21
C LEU A 171 2.30 12.83 -42.83
N SER A 172 2.45 13.51 -41.69
CA SER A 172 3.77 13.99 -41.25
C SER A 172 4.74 12.85 -40.97
N MET A 173 4.28 11.77 -40.33
CA MET A 173 5.10 10.58 -40.06
C MET A 173 5.50 9.87 -41.35
N GLN A 174 4.56 9.64 -42.28
CA GLN A 174 4.84 9.09 -43.61
C GLN A 174 5.89 9.92 -44.37
N SER A 175 5.73 11.25 -44.39
CA SER A 175 6.70 12.16 -45.01
C SER A 175 8.08 12.07 -44.35
N SER A 176 8.13 11.98 -43.02
CA SER A 176 9.38 11.93 -42.26
C SER A 176 10.20 10.68 -42.58
N VAL A 177 9.56 9.53 -42.84
CA VAL A 177 10.25 8.28 -43.19
C VAL A 177 10.98 8.37 -44.52
N ILE A 178 10.43 9.13 -45.46
CA ILE A 178 11.04 9.31 -46.78
C ILE A 178 12.15 10.37 -46.70
N THR A 179 11.93 11.44 -45.94
CA THR A 179 12.78 12.65 -45.93
C THR A 179 13.95 12.62 -44.95
N LEU A 180 13.85 11.83 -43.88
CA LEU A 180 14.82 11.76 -42.78
C LEU A 180 15.42 10.36 -42.66
N ASP A 181 16.54 10.26 -41.95
CA ASP A 181 17.10 8.96 -41.56
C ASP A 181 16.22 8.29 -40.51
N LYS A 182 16.26 6.94 -40.43
CA LYS A 182 15.41 6.14 -39.52
C LYS A 182 15.49 6.58 -38.05
N SER A 183 16.64 7.06 -37.58
CA SER A 183 16.81 7.53 -36.19
C SER A 183 16.08 8.85 -35.90
N SER A 184 15.75 9.61 -36.95
CA SER A 184 15.26 10.99 -36.90
C SER A 184 13.81 11.11 -37.38
N THR A 185 13.14 9.99 -37.69
CA THR A 185 11.74 9.98 -38.09
C THR A 185 10.85 10.54 -36.98
N LEU A 186 9.78 11.24 -37.40
CA LEU A 186 8.87 11.90 -36.48
C LEU A 186 8.16 10.86 -35.60
N LYS A 187 8.14 11.10 -34.28
CA LYS A 187 7.47 10.26 -33.30
C LYS A 187 6.25 10.96 -32.69
N TRP A 188 5.38 10.22 -32.00
CA TRP A 188 4.20 10.81 -31.37
C TRP A 188 4.56 11.86 -30.33
N ILE A 189 5.64 11.65 -29.57
CA ILE A 189 6.09 12.64 -28.58
C ILE A 189 6.38 13.99 -29.24
N ASN A 190 6.94 14.01 -30.45
CA ASN A 190 7.20 15.26 -31.19
C ASN A 190 5.90 15.95 -31.58
N ALA A 191 4.92 15.20 -32.11
CA ALA A 191 3.63 15.74 -32.53
C ALA A 191 2.82 16.27 -31.34
N VAL A 192 2.70 15.46 -30.29
CA VAL A 192 1.91 15.80 -29.10
C VAL A 192 2.56 16.97 -28.35
N SER A 193 3.89 17.09 -28.31
CA SER A 193 4.56 18.15 -27.55
C SER A 193 4.19 19.57 -28.02
N GLN A 194 3.82 19.74 -29.29
CA GLN A 194 3.45 21.05 -29.86
C GLN A 194 2.08 21.58 -29.38
N ILE A 195 1.20 20.69 -28.92
CA ILE A 195 -0.14 21.09 -28.50
C ILE A 195 -0.03 21.80 -27.14
N ILE A 196 -0.51 23.03 -27.02
CA ILE A 196 -0.50 23.79 -25.77
C ILE A 196 -1.69 23.37 -24.89
N GLU A 197 -2.86 23.18 -25.50
CA GLU A 197 -4.11 22.93 -24.77
C GLU A 197 -4.87 21.75 -25.38
N ILE A 198 -5.24 20.77 -24.54
CA ILE A 198 -6.11 19.66 -24.92
C ILE A 198 -7.29 19.65 -23.95
N LYS A 199 -8.50 19.95 -24.43
CA LYS A 199 -9.73 20.01 -23.61
C LYS A 199 -10.55 18.72 -23.64
N ILE A 200 -10.27 17.83 -24.59
CA ILE A 200 -10.85 16.49 -24.62
C ILE A 200 -10.20 15.62 -23.55
N ASP A 201 -10.93 14.66 -23.00
CA ASP A 201 -10.35 13.70 -22.06
C ASP A 201 -9.46 12.66 -22.76
N LEU A 202 -8.63 11.99 -21.95
CA LEU A 202 -7.65 11.00 -22.43
C LEU A 202 -8.35 9.76 -23.02
N GLU A 203 -9.46 9.33 -22.43
CA GLU A 203 -10.23 8.18 -22.91
C GLU A 203 -10.75 8.43 -24.33
N PHE A 204 -11.29 9.61 -24.59
CA PHE A 204 -11.75 10.02 -25.91
C PHE A 204 -10.61 10.08 -26.92
N PHE A 205 -9.45 10.60 -26.54
CA PHE A 205 -8.27 10.62 -27.39
C PHE A 205 -7.84 9.20 -27.79
N ILE A 206 -7.67 8.31 -26.80
CA ILE A 206 -7.27 6.92 -27.03
C ILE A 206 -8.33 6.17 -27.84
N LYS A 207 -9.61 6.40 -27.58
CA LYS A 207 -10.71 5.81 -28.36
C LYS A 207 -10.63 6.21 -29.84
N GLN A 208 -10.42 7.49 -30.16
CA GLN A 208 -10.25 7.90 -31.56
C GLN A 208 -8.96 7.32 -32.16
N TYR A 209 -7.85 7.31 -31.44
CA TYR A 209 -6.62 6.66 -31.90
C TYR A 209 -6.85 5.19 -32.26
N LEU A 210 -7.54 4.44 -31.41
CA LEU A 210 -7.85 3.03 -31.62
C LEU A 210 -8.79 2.80 -32.81
N THR A 211 -9.75 3.70 -33.06
CA THR A 211 -10.59 3.68 -34.27
C THR A 211 -9.75 3.69 -35.54
N TYR A 212 -8.64 4.44 -35.54
CA TYR A 212 -7.75 4.60 -36.69
C TYR A 212 -6.41 3.88 -36.53
N LYS A 213 -6.33 2.86 -35.66
CA LYS A 213 -5.07 2.20 -35.29
C LYS A 213 -4.26 1.70 -36.50
N ASP A 214 -4.95 1.21 -37.53
CA ASP A 214 -4.33 0.64 -38.71
C ASP A 214 -3.57 1.69 -39.54
N ALA A 215 -4.02 2.96 -39.47
CA ALA A 215 -3.33 4.10 -40.07
C ALA A 215 -1.96 4.37 -39.44
N PHE A 216 -1.75 3.91 -38.20
CA PHE A 216 -0.55 4.13 -37.41
C PHE A 216 0.23 2.84 -37.14
N LYS A 217 -0.05 1.75 -37.85
CA LYS A 217 0.62 0.45 -37.65
C LYS A 217 2.15 0.53 -37.74
N ASP A 218 2.67 1.43 -38.59
CA ASP A 218 4.11 1.63 -38.81
C ASP A 218 4.72 2.61 -37.79
N PHE A 219 3.88 3.36 -37.07
CA PHE A 219 4.26 4.34 -36.04
C PHE A 219 3.30 4.26 -34.84
N PRO A 220 3.21 3.10 -34.16
CA PRO A 220 2.29 2.96 -33.05
C PRO A 220 2.71 3.87 -31.89
N ILE A 221 1.75 4.33 -31.09
CA ILE A 221 2.05 5.00 -29.83
C ILE A 221 2.80 3.98 -28.95
N CYS A 222 3.96 4.36 -28.41
CA CYS A 222 4.68 3.55 -27.44
C CYS A 222 4.37 3.97 -25.99
N ILE A 223 4.80 3.14 -25.02
CA ILE A 223 4.57 3.37 -23.59
C ILE A 223 5.04 4.76 -23.14
N ASN A 224 6.23 5.20 -23.57
CA ASN A 224 6.76 6.52 -23.22
C ASN A 224 5.87 7.66 -23.69
N GLU A 225 5.30 7.53 -24.89
CA GLU A 225 4.43 8.53 -25.50
C GLU A 225 3.06 8.54 -24.82
N TYR A 226 2.57 7.37 -24.43
CA TYR A 226 1.36 7.25 -23.63
C TYR A 226 1.50 7.87 -22.23
N VAL A 227 2.62 7.61 -21.54
CA VAL A 227 2.93 8.28 -20.25
C VAL A 227 3.05 9.79 -20.44
N TYR A 228 3.65 10.25 -21.54
CA TYR A 228 3.68 11.68 -21.87
C TYR A 228 2.27 12.26 -22.07
N LEU A 229 1.39 11.56 -22.78
CA LEU A 229 -0.02 11.94 -22.95
C LEU A 229 -0.76 12.02 -21.61
N ILE A 230 -0.58 11.04 -20.71
CA ILE A 230 -1.15 11.09 -19.36
C ILE A 230 -0.70 12.36 -18.63
N ASN A 231 0.60 12.64 -18.60
CA ASN A 231 1.13 13.83 -17.92
C ASN A 231 0.54 15.14 -18.48
N LYS A 232 0.25 15.15 -19.78
CA LYS A 232 -0.24 16.34 -20.48
C LYS A 232 -1.75 16.54 -20.35
N MET A 233 -2.51 15.45 -20.36
CA MET A 233 -3.98 15.46 -20.40
C MET A 233 -4.63 15.20 -19.05
N ARG A 234 -3.88 14.79 -18.03
CA ARG A 234 -4.45 14.57 -16.69
C ARG A 234 -5.05 15.88 -16.16
N PRO A 235 -6.27 15.84 -15.60
CA PRO A 235 -6.80 16.98 -14.86
C PRO A 235 -5.97 17.19 -13.59
N LYS A 236 -5.70 18.46 -13.26
CA LYS A 236 -4.92 18.84 -12.06
C LYS A 236 -5.62 18.50 -10.75
N LYS A 237 -6.95 18.35 -10.76
CA LYS A 237 -7.77 17.86 -9.65
C LYS A 237 -8.93 17.07 -10.23
N SER A 238 -9.03 15.79 -9.89
CA SER A 238 -10.13 14.91 -10.30
C SER A 238 -10.85 14.36 -9.08
N LYS A 239 -12.19 14.35 -9.14
CA LYS A 239 -13.01 13.59 -8.19
C LYS A 239 -13.16 12.12 -8.58
N ALA A 240 -12.73 11.73 -9.78
CA ALA A 240 -12.81 10.36 -10.28
C ALA A 240 -11.42 9.68 -10.25
N SER A 241 -11.43 8.37 -10.03
CA SER A 241 -10.24 7.51 -10.04
C SER A 241 -9.68 7.39 -11.45
N LEU A 242 -8.58 8.10 -11.75
CA LEU A 242 -7.95 8.07 -13.08
C LEU A 242 -6.82 7.04 -13.18
N LEU A 243 -6.25 6.60 -12.06
CA LEU A 243 -5.12 5.67 -12.05
C LEU A 243 -5.49 4.31 -12.66
N ASN A 244 -6.64 3.75 -12.29
CA ASN A 244 -7.14 2.51 -12.88
C ASN A 244 -7.53 2.69 -14.35
N LEU A 245 -8.07 3.85 -14.72
CA LEU A 245 -8.35 4.19 -16.12
C LEU A 245 -7.06 4.21 -16.97
N PHE A 246 -5.94 4.69 -16.42
CA PHE A 246 -4.66 4.68 -17.14
C PHE A 246 -4.15 3.26 -17.42
N ILE A 247 -4.37 2.31 -16.50
CA ILE A 247 -4.06 0.90 -16.73
C ILE A 247 -5.02 0.32 -17.78
N GLU A 248 -6.33 0.55 -17.65
CA GLU A 248 -7.31 0.03 -18.62
C GLU A 248 -7.02 0.51 -20.05
N LEU A 249 -6.67 1.79 -20.21
CA LEU A 249 -6.32 2.36 -21.50
C LEU A 249 -4.96 1.84 -22.01
N SER A 250 -3.98 1.57 -21.14
CA SER A 250 -2.71 0.95 -21.55
C SER A 250 -2.91 -0.48 -22.06
N GLN A 251 -3.80 -1.25 -21.43
CA GLN A 251 -4.19 -2.59 -21.87
C GLN A 251 -4.90 -2.55 -23.23
N LYS A 252 -5.78 -1.57 -23.48
CA LYS A 252 -6.40 -1.37 -24.81
C LYS A 252 -5.38 -1.03 -25.90
N LEU A 253 -4.24 -0.45 -25.54
CA LEU A 253 -3.10 -0.20 -26.44
C LEU A 253 -2.17 -1.42 -26.60
N ASN A 254 -2.50 -2.56 -25.98
CA ASN A 254 -1.69 -3.78 -25.93
C ASN A 254 -0.32 -3.59 -25.26
N PHE A 255 -0.21 -2.70 -24.28
CA PHE A 255 1.00 -2.58 -23.47
C PHE A 255 1.01 -3.61 -22.34
N GLN A 256 2.20 -4.11 -21.99
CA GLN A 256 2.36 -4.96 -20.82
C GLN A 256 2.30 -4.09 -19.55
N ASP A 257 1.43 -4.46 -18.61
CA ASP A 257 1.20 -3.70 -17.38
C ASP A 257 2.48 -3.41 -16.61
N ALA A 258 3.35 -4.42 -16.44
CA ALA A 258 4.61 -4.25 -15.72
C ALA A 258 5.53 -3.19 -16.34
N VAL A 259 5.67 -3.21 -17.68
CA VAL A 259 6.51 -2.23 -18.40
C VAL A 259 5.88 -0.84 -18.36
N PHE A 260 4.55 -0.75 -18.47
CA PHE A 260 3.85 0.52 -18.33
C PHE A 260 4.07 1.14 -16.93
N LEU A 261 3.88 0.35 -15.87
CA LEU A 261 4.03 0.80 -14.49
C LEU A 261 5.47 1.25 -14.19
N GLU A 262 6.49 0.55 -14.68
CA GLU A 262 7.88 1.01 -14.55
C GLU A 262 8.10 2.43 -15.09
N HIS A 263 7.55 2.72 -16.28
CA HIS A 263 7.65 4.04 -16.89
C HIS A 263 6.75 5.08 -16.21
N PHE A 264 5.60 4.65 -15.68
CA PHE A 264 4.62 5.53 -15.02
C PHE A 264 5.02 5.93 -13.59
N LYS A 265 5.92 5.18 -12.94
CA LYS A 265 6.34 5.37 -11.53
C LYS A 265 6.75 6.81 -11.19
N ARG A 266 7.54 7.47 -12.05
CA ARG A 266 7.97 8.88 -11.85
C ARG A 266 6.79 9.84 -11.90
N THR A 267 5.85 9.58 -12.81
CA THR A 267 4.62 10.35 -12.92
C THR A 267 3.78 10.17 -11.66
N PHE A 268 3.63 8.94 -11.17
CA PHE A 268 2.91 8.65 -9.93
C PHE A 268 3.51 9.38 -8.72
N ASP A 269 4.84 9.33 -8.51
CA ASP A 269 5.49 10.06 -7.40
C ASP A 269 5.23 11.58 -7.45
N THR A 270 5.27 12.15 -8.66
CA THR A 270 4.92 13.56 -8.89
C THR A 270 3.46 13.84 -8.54
N ASP A 271 2.54 12.96 -8.95
CA ASP A 271 1.11 13.11 -8.68
C ASP A 271 0.78 13.01 -7.19
N ILE A 272 1.42 12.09 -6.46
CA ILE A 272 1.28 11.96 -5.01
C ILE A 272 1.79 13.22 -4.31
N SER A 273 2.97 13.72 -4.70
CA SER A 273 3.56 14.92 -4.11
C SER A 273 2.68 16.16 -4.34
N MET A 274 2.01 16.24 -5.49
CA MET A 274 1.09 17.33 -5.84
C MET A 274 -0.34 17.14 -5.32
N LYS A 275 -0.64 16.02 -4.65
CA LYS A 275 -1.97 15.66 -4.14
C LYS A 275 -3.07 15.70 -5.22
N TYR A 276 -2.77 15.17 -6.41
CA TYR A 276 -3.72 15.13 -7.52
C TYR A 276 -4.80 14.06 -7.37
N HIS A 277 -4.56 13.05 -6.54
CA HIS A 277 -5.47 11.92 -6.33
C HIS A 277 -5.98 11.90 -4.89
N GLU A 278 -7.24 11.52 -4.71
CA GLU A 278 -7.79 11.19 -3.40
C GLU A 278 -7.20 9.87 -2.90
N HIS A 279 -7.10 9.71 -1.57
CA HIS A 279 -6.53 8.52 -0.95
C HIS A 279 -7.25 7.24 -1.36
N THR A 280 -8.59 7.28 -1.46
CA THR A 280 -9.42 6.17 -1.93
C THR A 280 -9.02 5.66 -3.31
N HIS A 281 -8.75 6.56 -4.26
CA HIS A 281 -8.31 6.19 -5.62
C HIS A 281 -6.94 5.52 -5.62
N ILE A 282 -6.04 5.97 -4.74
CA ILE A 282 -4.71 5.37 -4.59
C ILE A 282 -4.83 3.97 -3.95
N PHE A 283 -5.76 3.79 -3.01
CA PHE A 283 -6.00 2.50 -2.37
C PHE A 283 -6.48 1.46 -3.39
N GLU A 284 -7.44 1.84 -4.23
CA GLU A 284 -7.95 1.00 -5.33
C GLU A 284 -6.85 0.66 -6.35
N PHE A 285 -5.99 1.62 -6.69
CA PHE A 285 -4.88 1.40 -7.60
C PHE A 285 -3.82 0.46 -7.01
N LEU A 286 -3.42 0.64 -5.76
CA LEU A 286 -2.47 -0.25 -5.08
C LEU A 286 -3.02 -1.68 -5.00
N ALA A 287 -4.33 -1.82 -4.79
CA ALA A 287 -4.99 -3.11 -4.82
C ALA A 287 -4.94 -3.77 -6.20
N SER A 288 -5.18 -3.02 -7.28
CA SER A 288 -5.19 -3.56 -8.65
C SER A 288 -3.81 -4.05 -9.10
N ILE A 289 -2.73 -3.41 -8.64
CA ILE A 289 -1.35 -3.83 -8.98
C ILE A 289 -0.74 -4.83 -7.99
N SER A 290 -1.46 -5.23 -6.94
CA SER A 290 -0.91 -6.04 -5.84
C SER A 290 -0.36 -7.43 -6.24
N VAL A 291 -0.80 -7.95 -7.38
CA VAL A 291 -0.27 -9.21 -7.94
C VAL A 291 1.15 -9.07 -8.49
N LEU A 292 1.61 -7.85 -8.76
CA LEU A 292 2.95 -7.53 -9.25
C LEU A 292 3.85 -7.15 -8.06
N ASP A 293 4.29 -8.14 -7.28
CA ASP A 293 4.96 -7.97 -5.98
C ASP A 293 5.93 -6.78 -5.89
N GLN A 294 7.00 -6.79 -6.70
CA GLN A 294 8.02 -5.74 -6.67
C GLN A 294 7.44 -4.36 -7.01
N LEU A 295 6.59 -4.26 -8.04
CA LEU A 295 5.96 -3.00 -8.43
C LEU A 295 5.01 -2.51 -7.33
N PHE A 296 4.20 -3.40 -6.76
CA PHE A 296 3.33 -3.07 -5.65
C PHE A 296 4.11 -2.49 -4.48
N PHE A 297 5.21 -3.14 -4.06
CA PHE A 297 6.08 -2.64 -3.00
C PHE A 297 6.65 -1.25 -3.32
N GLU A 298 7.11 -1.02 -4.54
CA GLU A 298 7.70 0.24 -4.96
C GLU A 298 6.69 1.39 -4.95
N TYR A 299 5.48 1.16 -5.47
CA TYR A 299 4.41 2.15 -5.47
C TYR A 299 3.86 2.41 -4.06
N LEU A 300 3.69 1.36 -3.26
CA LEU A 300 3.31 1.49 -1.85
C LEU A 300 4.38 2.28 -1.08
N SER A 301 5.66 2.03 -1.34
CA SER A 301 6.78 2.76 -0.72
C SER A 301 6.76 4.24 -1.09
N ILE A 302 6.61 4.57 -2.38
CA ILE A 302 6.47 5.96 -2.85
C ILE A 302 5.33 6.64 -2.10
N TYR A 303 4.15 6.02 -2.10
CA TYR A 303 2.97 6.59 -1.45
C TYR A 303 3.16 6.76 0.07
N SER A 304 3.65 5.72 0.75
CA SER A 304 3.87 5.72 2.20
C SER A 304 4.86 6.80 2.66
N SER A 305 5.82 7.18 1.80
CA SER A 305 6.82 8.21 2.10
C SER A 305 6.27 9.64 2.11
N LYS A 306 5.06 9.85 1.58
CA LYS A 306 4.43 11.17 1.38
C LYS A 306 3.18 11.42 2.23
N ILE A 307 2.76 10.43 3.01
CA ILE A 307 1.54 10.47 3.82
C ILE A 307 1.84 10.35 5.31
N ASP A 308 0.86 10.68 6.14
CA ASP A 308 0.93 10.46 7.58
C ASP A 308 0.58 9.01 7.94
N GLU A 309 1.01 8.56 9.11
CA GLU A 309 0.76 7.20 9.63
C GLU A 309 -0.73 6.89 9.70
N LYS A 310 -1.57 7.89 10.03
CA LYS A 310 -3.02 7.73 10.06
C LYS A 310 -3.59 7.32 8.70
N ILE A 311 -3.05 7.87 7.61
CA ILE A 311 -3.53 7.58 6.26
C ILE A 311 -3.06 6.19 5.83
N LEU A 312 -1.83 5.82 6.18
CA LEU A 312 -1.32 4.47 5.96
C LEU A 312 -2.13 3.42 6.73
N TRP A 313 -2.55 3.73 7.95
CA TRP A 313 -3.46 2.88 8.72
C TRP A 313 -4.83 2.74 8.03
N LEU A 314 -5.39 3.85 7.54
CA LEU A 314 -6.65 3.82 6.79
C LEU A 314 -6.54 3.04 5.48
N LEU A 315 -5.39 3.06 4.78
CA LEU A 315 -5.13 2.19 3.63
C LEU A 315 -5.30 0.74 4.04
N TYR A 316 -4.62 0.31 5.10
CA TYR A 316 -4.70 -1.06 5.60
C TYR A 316 -6.13 -1.49 5.97
N LEU A 317 -6.86 -0.63 6.69
CA LEU A 317 -8.26 -0.91 7.03
C LEU A 317 -9.15 -1.02 5.78
N ASN A 318 -8.93 -0.15 4.79
CA ASN A 318 -9.68 -0.15 3.54
C ASN A 318 -9.39 -1.41 2.70
N LEU A 319 -8.11 -1.77 2.53
CA LEU A 319 -7.72 -2.99 1.83
C LEU A 319 -8.36 -4.22 2.49
N SER A 320 -8.29 -4.32 3.82
CA SER A 320 -8.88 -5.43 4.59
C SER A 320 -10.40 -5.54 4.43
N LYS A 321 -11.08 -4.41 4.26
CA LYS A 321 -12.53 -4.34 4.06
C LYS A 321 -12.94 -4.67 2.62
N ASN A 322 -12.25 -4.13 1.63
CA ASN A 322 -12.76 -4.06 0.26
C ASN A 322 -12.13 -5.10 -0.68
N ILE A 323 -10.89 -5.55 -0.42
CA ILE A 323 -10.11 -6.38 -1.35
C ILE A 323 -9.68 -7.67 -0.66
N ASP A 324 -9.54 -8.76 -1.40
CA ASP A 324 -9.03 -10.02 -0.86
C ASP A 324 -7.51 -9.90 -0.68
N LEU A 325 -7.03 -10.00 0.57
CA LEU A 325 -5.63 -9.75 0.90
C LEU A 325 -4.73 -10.88 0.39
N ASN A 326 -3.93 -10.62 -0.65
CA ASN A 326 -2.90 -11.54 -1.11
C ASN A 326 -1.61 -11.44 -0.29
N GLU A 327 -0.69 -12.39 -0.49
CA GLU A 327 0.58 -12.46 0.23
C GLU A 327 1.39 -11.16 0.17
N ASN A 328 1.52 -10.58 -1.03
CA ASN A 328 2.32 -9.37 -1.23
C ASN A 328 1.76 -8.19 -0.42
N ILE A 329 0.43 -8.02 -0.42
CA ILE A 329 -0.23 -7.01 0.41
C ILE A 329 0.10 -7.24 1.88
N ARG A 330 -0.04 -8.48 2.37
CA ARG A 330 0.19 -8.81 3.77
C ARG A 330 1.61 -8.48 4.21
N GLN A 331 2.60 -8.97 3.48
CA GLN A 331 4.01 -8.80 3.82
C GLN A 331 4.43 -7.32 3.79
N HIS A 332 4.14 -6.60 2.71
CA HIS A 332 4.62 -5.22 2.55
C HIS A 332 3.87 -4.24 3.44
N ILE A 333 2.55 -4.40 3.62
CA ILE A 333 1.79 -3.54 4.53
C ILE A 333 2.21 -3.78 5.98
N ALA A 334 2.39 -5.04 6.41
CA ALA A 334 2.90 -5.34 7.74
C ALA A 334 4.27 -4.70 7.98
N SER A 335 5.22 -4.91 7.07
CA SER A 335 6.57 -4.34 7.16
C SER A 335 6.56 -2.81 7.27
N LEU A 336 5.83 -2.13 6.39
CA LEU A 336 5.74 -0.67 6.37
C LEU A 336 5.03 -0.11 7.60
N LEU A 337 3.92 -0.71 8.02
CA LEU A 337 3.20 -0.29 9.21
C LEU A 337 4.02 -0.51 10.48
N SER A 338 4.64 -1.68 10.65
CA SER A 338 5.49 -1.96 11.81
C SER A 338 6.68 -0.99 11.90
N LYS A 339 7.28 -0.64 10.76
CA LYS A 339 8.37 0.36 10.72
C LYS A 339 7.89 1.77 11.06
N ARG A 340 6.68 2.16 10.64
CA ARG A 340 6.18 3.52 10.90
C ARG A 340 5.52 3.65 12.26
N ILE A 341 4.88 2.62 12.77
CA ILE A 341 4.24 2.67 14.08
C ILE A 341 5.25 2.81 15.19
N SER A 342 6.47 2.31 15.00
CA SER A 342 7.56 2.49 15.95
C SER A 342 7.96 3.95 16.11
N THR A 343 7.52 4.90 15.27
CA THR A 343 7.77 6.35 15.48
C THR A 343 6.55 7.10 16.03
N VAL A 344 5.41 6.43 16.21
CA VAL A 344 4.13 7.05 16.61
C VAL A 344 4.06 7.24 18.14
N SER A 345 3.34 8.28 18.57
CA SER A 345 3.04 8.53 19.99
C SER A 345 1.96 7.58 20.51
N LEU A 346 1.91 7.42 21.84
CA LEU A 346 0.92 6.58 22.51
C LEU A 346 -0.53 6.93 22.12
N ASN A 347 -0.87 8.21 22.18
CA ASN A 347 -2.22 8.71 21.89
C ASN A 347 -2.64 8.48 20.43
N ALA A 348 -1.71 8.61 19.49
CA ALA A 348 -2.00 8.35 18.09
C ALA A 348 -2.19 6.85 17.83
N PHE A 349 -1.41 5.99 18.49
CA PHE A 349 -1.61 4.55 18.42
C PHE A 349 -2.99 4.13 18.97
N TYR A 350 -3.51 4.78 20.02
CA TYR A 350 -4.89 4.56 20.47
C TYR A 350 -5.93 4.88 19.43
N GLY A 351 -5.79 6.02 18.76
CA GLY A 351 -6.69 6.36 17.66
C GLY A 351 -6.72 5.28 16.58
N PHE A 352 -5.61 4.61 16.32
CA PHE A 352 -5.52 3.52 15.34
C PHE A 352 -6.18 2.23 15.83
N ILE A 353 -6.01 1.89 17.10
CA ILE A 353 -6.66 0.74 17.74
C ILE A 353 -8.18 0.90 17.74
N ASP A 354 -8.70 2.07 18.12
CA ASP A 354 -10.14 2.34 18.12
C ASP A 354 -10.74 2.28 16.71
N LEU A 355 -10.01 2.80 15.71
CA LEU A 355 -10.39 2.66 14.31
C LEU A 355 -10.43 1.19 13.89
N ALA A 356 -9.42 0.38 14.25
CA ALA A 356 -9.38 -1.04 13.95
C ALA A 356 -10.56 -1.80 14.57
N ARG A 357 -10.89 -1.51 15.83
CA ARG A 357 -12.05 -2.09 16.54
C ARG A 357 -13.35 -1.79 15.82
N ASN A 358 -13.56 -0.54 15.41
CA ASN A 358 -14.77 -0.12 14.68
C ASN A 358 -14.88 -0.79 13.30
N TYR A 359 -13.74 -1.08 12.67
CA TYR A 359 -13.71 -1.73 11.36
C TYR A 359 -13.93 -3.24 11.42
N LEU A 360 -13.63 -3.89 12.55
CA LEU A 360 -13.59 -5.35 12.72
C LEU A 360 -14.88 -6.05 12.24
N GLN A 361 -16.04 -5.45 12.52
CA GLN A 361 -17.35 -5.97 12.08
C GLN A 361 -17.60 -5.85 10.57
N SER A 362 -16.88 -4.95 9.89
CA SER A 362 -17.03 -4.66 8.47
C SER A 362 -16.00 -5.37 7.58
N ILE A 363 -15.02 -6.06 8.17
CA ILE A 363 -13.98 -6.79 7.44
C ILE A 363 -14.59 -8.01 6.76
N LYS A 364 -14.15 -8.32 5.54
CA LYS A 364 -14.51 -9.56 4.85
C LYS A 364 -14.08 -10.76 5.70
N SER A 365 -14.98 -11.72 5.92
CA SER A 365 -14.70 -12.92 6.74
C SER A 365 -13.42 -13.66 6.33
N LYS A 366 -13.13 -13.75 5.04
CA LYS A 366 -11.90 -14.36 4.49
C LYS A 366 -10.61 -13.61 4.86
N ASN A 367 -10.69 -12.30 5.07
CA ASN A 367 -9.53 -11.47 5.41
C ASN A 367 -9.29 -11.38 6.91
N LEU A 368 -10.25 -11.79 7.74
CA LEU A 368 -10.17 -11.64 9.19
C LEU A 368 -8.89 -12.27 9.78
N PRO A 369 -8.45 -13.50 9.41
CA PRO A 369 -7.21 -14.06 9.92
C PRO A 369 -5.97 -13.21 9.57
N TYR A 370 -5.92 -12.71 8.34
CA TYR A 370 -4.81 -11.90 7.82
C TYR A 370 -4.76 -10.50 8.43
N PHE A 371 -5.92 -9.91 8.66
CA PHE A 371 -6.03 -8.66 9.39
C PHE A 371 -5.46 -8.82 10.81
N ILE A 372 -5.78 -9.91 11.49
CA ILE A 372 -5.27 -10.13 12.84
C ILE A 372 -3.75 -10.31 12.83
N GLU A 373 -3.24 -11.10 11.89
CA GLU A 373 -1.81 -11.32 11.70
C GLU A 373 -1.04 -10.00 11.52
N ILE A 374 -1.49 -9.13 10.60
CA ILE A 374 -0.86 -7.83 10.36
C ILE A 374 -1.00 -6.92 11.59
N PHE A 375 -2.19 -6.87 12.20
CA PHE A 375 -2.42 -6.07 13.40
C PHE A 375 -1.48 -6.48 14.54
N GLU A 376 -1.28 -7.78 14.74
CA GLU A 376 -0.34 -8.33 15.73
C GLU A 376 1.10 -7.89 15.46
N HIS A 377 1.58 -8.01 14.23
CA HIS A 377 2.94 -7.59 13.87
C HIS A 377 3.17 -6.10 14.11
N VAL A 378 2.15 -5.26 13.89
CA VAL A 378 2.23 -3.83 14.16
C VAL A 378 2.24 -3.57 15.67
N CYS A 379 1.36 -4.22 16.42
CA CYS A 379 1.31 -4.11 17.87
C CYS A 379 2.61 -4.57 18.54
N GLU A 380 3.17 -5.69 18.08
CA GLU A 380 4.45 -6.21 18.55
C GLU A 380 5.59 -5.23 18.29
N ALA A 381 5.68 -4.67 17.09
CA ALA A 381 6.68 -3.66 16.76
C ALA A 381 6.55 -2.41 17.64
N PHE A 382 5.32 -1.97 17.92
CA PHE A 382 5.08 -0.84 18.83
C PHE A 382 5.54 -1.15 20.25
N VAL A 383 5.12 -2.28 20.83
CA VAL A 383 5.51 -2.67 22.19
C VAL A 383 7.00 -2.93 22.29
N TYR A 384 7.60 -3.60 21.32
CA TYR A 384 9.04 -3.82 21.29
C TYR A 384 9.81 -2.51 21.43
N LYS A 385 9.44 -1.48 20.66
CA LYS A 385 10.00 -0.13 20.77
C LYS A 385 9.78 0.48 22.16
N GLN A 386 8.56 0.42 22.69
CA GLN A 386 8.28 0.91 24.06
C GLN A 386 9.08 0.15 25.14
N THR A 387 9.47 -1.10 24.87
CA THR A 387 10.26 -1.92 25.81
C THR A 387 11.77 -1.78 25.69
N GLN A 388 12.30 -1.28 24.57
CA GLN A 388 13.73 -1.07 24.40
C GLN A 388 14.21 0.29 24.93
N ASP A 389 13.35 1.29 25.01
CA ASP A 389 13.62 2.50 25.78
C ASP A 389 13.43 2.18 27.27
N GLU A 390 14.51 2.14 28.06
CA GLU A 390 14.49 1.89 29.52
C GLU A 390 13.55 2.85 30.29
N TYR A 391 13.17 3.98 29.67
CA TYR A 391 12.20 4.96 30.19
C TYR A 391 10.73 4.71 29.78
N CYS A 392 10.43 3.87 28.79
CA CYS A 392 9.11 3.80 28.13
C CYS A 392 8.26 2.58 28.47
N LEU A 393 8.82 1.58 29.17
CA LEU A 393 8.05 0.42 29.66
C LEU A 393 6.89 0.80 30.59
N TYR A 394 6.88 2.02 31.14
CA TYR A 394 5.93 2.51 32.13
C TYR A 394 4.77 3.38 31.59
N GLN A 395 4.63 3.62 30.28
CA GLN A 395 3.64 4.60 29.79
C GLN A 395 2.24 4.05 29.45
N LEU A 396 2.09 2.77 29.07
CA LEU A 396 0.76 2.17 28.85
C LEU A 396 0.02 1.94 30.17
N THR A 397 -1.19 2.48 30.31
CA THR A 397 -2.10 2.27 31.44
C THR A 397 -2.73 0.88 31.41
N LYS A 398 -3.24 0.43 32.58
CA LYS A 398 -3.92 -0.87 32.74
C LYS A 398 -5.13 -1.02 31.81
N HIS A 399 -5.88 0.07 31.58
CA HIS A 399 -7.04 0.05 30.68
C HIS A 399 -6.64 -0.17 29.22
N GLU A 400 -5.52 0.44 28.81
CA GLU A 400 -5.01 0.40 27.44
C GLU A 400 -4.48 -1.00 27.08
N LEU A 401 -3.75 -1.61 28.01
CA LEU A 401 -3.29 -2.99 27.90
C LEU A 401 -4.44 -3.99 27.81
N LYS A 402 -5.51 -3.79 28.60
CA LYS A 402 -6.74 -4.60 28.51
C LYS A 402 -7.42 -4.45 27.15
N THR A 403 -7.53 -3.22 26.64
CA THR A 403 -8.12 -2.97 25.31
C THR A 403 -7.35 -3.67 24.19
N LEU A 404 -6.02 -3.61 24.23
CA LEU A 404 -5.14 -4.31 23.28
C LEU A 404 -5.32 -5.83 23.32
N LEU A 405 -5.34 -6.39 24.53
CA LEU A 405 -5.56 -7.81 24.75
C LEU A 405 -6.94 -8.22 24.22
N ASN A 406 -8.00 -7.48 24.56
CA ASN A 406 -9.38 -7.80 24.18
C ASN A 406 -9.62 -7.76 22.67
N ILE A 407 -9.09 -6.76 21.95
CA ILE A 407 -9.25 -6.68 20.48
C ILE A 407 -8.61 -7.90 19.81
N ASN A 408 -7.48 -8.33 20.33
CA ASN A 408 -6.74 -9.46 19.81
C ASN A 408 -7.38 -10.81 20.17
N LEU A 409 -8.01 -10.92 21.35
CA LEU A 409 -8.74 -12.12 21.78
C LEU A 409 -10.11 -12.28 21.09
N LEU A 410 -10.83 -11.19 20.84
CA LEU A 410 -12.16 -11.20 20.20
C LEU A 410 -12.14 -11.63 18.73
N SER A 411 -10.96 -11.72 18.11
CA SER A 411 -10.83 -11.82 16.66
C SER A 411 -10.38 -13.20 16.16
N THR A 412 -9.86 -14.08 17.03
CA THR A 412 -9.33 -15.40 16.61
C THR A 412 -10.27 -16.56 16.95
N SER A 413 -10.48 -17.48 16.00
CA SER A 413 -11.14 -18.77 16.25
C SER A 413 -10.26 -19.77 17.00
N SER A 414 -8.95 -19.53 17.06
CA SER A 414 -7.98 -20.27 17.87
C SER A 414 -7.01 -19.29 18.54
N ILE A 415 -7.24 -18.99 19.82
CA ILE A 415 -6.41 -18.06 20.57
C ILE A 415 -5.10 -18.74 20.95
N ASP A 416 -4.00 -18.38 20.28
CA ASP A 416 -2.65 -18.75 20.75
C ASP A 416 -2.12 -17.75 21.78
N ILE A 417 -2.43 -17.97 23.06
CA ILE A 417 -2.02 -17.07 24.15
C ILE A 417 -0.50 -16.95 24.30
N GLN A 418 0.28 -17.87 23.71
CA GLN A 418 1.74 -17.96 23.84
C GLN A 418 2.52 -16.94 23.01
N LYS A 419 1.85 -16.10 22.20
CA LYS A 419 2.57 -15.10 21.42
C LYS A 419 3.33 -14.12 22.33
N PRO A 420 4.60 -13.78 22.03
CA PRO A 420 5.46 -12.95 22.90
C PRO A 420 4.84 -11.63 23.33
N PHE A 421 4.17 -10.93 22.42
CA PHE A 421 3.47 -9.68 22.71
C PHE A 421 2.33 -9.85 23.73
N ARG A 422 1.53 -10.92 23.62
CA ARG A 422 0.41 -11.22 24.53
C ARG A 422 0.95 -11.52 25.92
N LEU A 423 1.98 -12.37 26.00
CA LEU A 423 2.66 -12.69 27.25
C LEU A 423 3.21 -11.42 27.93
N ARG A 424 3.86 -10.52 27.19
CA ARG A 424 4.33 -9.22 27.72
C ARG A 424 3.20 -8.34 28.26
N ILE A 425 2.05 -8.30 27.58
CA ILE A 425 0.87 -7.55 28.06
C ILE A 425 0.33 -8.18 29.34
N ILE A 426 0.17 -9.51 29.38
CA ILE A 426 -0.32 -10.25 30.55
C ILE A 426 0.62 -10.04 31.73
N GLN A 427 1.93 -10.19 31.51
CA GLN A 427 2.96 -9.96 32.50
C GLN A 427 2.83 -8.56 33.11
N LYS A 428 2.68 -7.52 32.28
CA LYS A 428 2.52 -6.14 32.77
C LYS A 428 1.20 -5.94 33.52
N LEU A 429 0.09 -6.47 33.01
CA LEU A 429 -1.23 -6.33 33.65
C LEU A 429 -1.27 -6.94 35.06
N LEU A 430 -0.55 -8.05 35.27
CA LEU A 430 -0.54 -8.79 36.52
C LEU A 430 0.58 -8.33 37.47
N PHE A 431 1.81 -8.17 36.96
CA PHE A 431 3.02 -8.03 37.77
C PHE A 431 3.62 -6.62 37.80
N SER A 432 3.00 -5.60 37.18
CA SER A 432 3.51 -4.22 37.29
C SER A 432 3.29 -3.67 38.71
N THR A 433 4.36 -3.46 39.48
CA THR A 433 4.31 -2.81 40.80
C THR A 433 4.57 -1.32 40.71
N SER A 434 3.76 -0.50 41.38
CA SER A 434 3.99 0.96 41.46
C SER A 434 5.34 1.27 42.12
N PRO A 435 6.10 2.29 41.65
CA PRO A 435 7.44 2.61 42.15
C PRO A 435 7.51 2.85 43.68
N GLY A 436 6.41 3.28 44.31
CA GLY A 436 6.34 3.49 45.77
C GLY A 436 6.16 2.21 46.61
N LYS A 437 5.74 1.09 46.01
CA LYS A 437 5.48 -0.20 46.72
C LYS A 437 6.65 -1.19 46.64
N LEU A 438 7.79 -0.75 46.11
CA LEU A 438 8.93 -1.59 45.72
C LEU A 438 9.62 -2.33 46.88
N HIS A 439 9.40 -1.91 48.13
CA HIS A 439 10.13 -2.43 49.29
C HIS A 439 9.33 -3.35 50.22
N ASN A 440 8.01 -3.46 50.08
CA ASN A 440 7.17 -4.26 50.97
C ASN A 440 6.57 -5.49 50.26
N MET A 441 7.08 -6.69 50.58
CA MET A 441 6.70 -7.94 49.91
C MET A 441 5.18 -8.26 50.01
N PRO A 442 4.52 -8.15 51.18
CA PRO A 442 3.07 -8.34 51.28
C PRO A 442 2.25 -7.41 50.37
N GLU A 443 2.68 -6.16 50.18
CA GLU A 443 2.01 -5.23 49.27
C GLU A 443 2.21 -5.58 47.80
N LYS A 444 3.38 -6.10 47.42
CA LYS A 444 3.63 -6.60 46.07
C LYS A 444 2.71 -7.77 45.72
N ILE A 445 2.62 -8.74 46.63
CA ILE A 445 1.77 -9.92 46.48
C ILE A 445 0.29 -9.53 46.42
N LYS A 446 -0.16 -8.67 47.33
CA LYS A 446 -1.52 -8.12 47.30
C LYS A 446 -1.83 -7.45 45.97
N SER A 447 -0.91 -6.63 45.45
CA SER A 447 -1.09 -5.96 44.16
C SER A 447 -1.27 -6.94 43.00
N ILE A 448 -0.59 -8.09 43.01
CA ILE A 448 -0.79 -9.13 41.98
C ILE A 448 -2.23 -9.66 42.03
N PHE A 449 -2.74 -9.99 43.23
CA PHE A 449 -4.08 -10.57 43.35
C PHE A 449 -5.19 -9.54 43.09
N GLU A 450 -5.02 -8.30 43.51
CA GLU A 450 -5.90 -7.20 43.10
C GLU A 450 -5.90 -7.04 41.56
N ASN A 451 -4.72 -7.14 40.93
CA ASN A 451 -4.62 -7.10 39.48
C ASN A 451 -5.28 -8.29 38.78
N LEU A 452 -5.15 -9.49 39.35
CA LEU A 452 -5.77 -10.72 38.86
C LEU A 452 -7.29 -10.69 38.99
N ASN A 453 -7.82 -10.16 40.10
CA ASN A 453 -9.26 -10.01 40.31
C ASN A 453 -9.89 -9.05 39.30
N ASP A 454 -9.14 -8.02 38.91
CA ASP A 454 -9.50 -7.10 37.83
C ASP A 454 -9.24 -7.65 36.43
N PHE A 455 -8.56 -8.78 36.28
CA PHE A 455 -8.14 -9.33 34.98
C PHE A 455 -9.32 -9.98 34.24
N ASP A 456 -9.17 -10.23 32.94
CA ASP A 456 -10.26 -10.75 32.12
C ASP A 456 -10.61 -12.20 32.53
N ARG A 457 -11.84 -12.39 33.03
CA ARG A 457 -12.35 -13.71 33.48
C ARG A 457 -12.31 -14.75 32.37
N ASN A 458 -12.56 -14.35 31.12
CA ASN A 458 -12.54 -15.29 30.01
C ASN A 458 -11.15 -15.91 29.83
N ILE A 459 -10.09 -15.13 30.03
CA ILE A 459 -8.71 -15.65 29.95
C ILE A 459 -8.45 -16.59 31.12
N CYS A 460 -8.83 -16.18 32.34
CA CYS A 460 -8.63 -16.98 33.54
C CYS A 460 -9.35 -18.34 33.49
N ASP A 461 -10.53 -18.38 32.88
CA ASP A 461 -11.35 -19.59 32.79
C ASP A 461 -10.92 -20.49 31.62
N THR A 462 -10.40 -19.91 30.54
CA THR A 462 -10.06 -20.62 29.30
C THR A 462 -8.64 -21.20 29.30
N PHE A 463 -7.66 -20.48 29.86
CA PHE A 463 -6.25 -20.88 29.78
C PHE A 463 -5.69 -21.35 31.11
N ASP A 464 -4.84 -22.37 31.04
CA ASP A 464 -4.07 -22.86 32.18
C ASP A 464 -2.94 -21.87 32.53
N PRO A 465 -2.89 -21.33 33.77
CA PRO A 465 -1.83 -20.43 34.20
C PRO A 465 -0.44 -21.04 34.06
N ALA A 466 -0.29 -22.37 34.14
CA ALA A 466 1.01 -23.04 34.04
C ALA A 466 1.67 -22.92 32.67
N VAL A 467 0.87 -22.65 31.62
CA VAL A 467 1.40 -22.44 30.26
C VAL A 467 1.76 -20.97 30.04
N ILE A 468 1.22 -20.03 30.84
CA ILE A 468 1.36 -18.58 30.62
C ILE A 468 2.41 -17.95 31.54
N ILE A 469 2.44 -18.36 32.81
CA ILE A 469 3.25 -17.71 33.84
C ILE A 469 4.64 -18.35 33.88
N GLU A 470 5.65 -17.58 33.48
CA GLU A 470 7.04 -18.02 33.54
C GLU A 470 7.64 -17.76 34.93
N ASP A 471 8.49 -18.68 35.40
CA ASP A 471 9.18 -18.56 36.70
C ASP A 471 10.00 -17.26 36.83
N GLU A 472 10.56 -16.79 35.72
CA GLU A 472 11.33 -15.55 35.64
C GLU A 472 10.52 -14.34 36.11
N TRP A 473 9.20 -14.31 35.87
CA TRP A 473 8.33 -13.20 36.24
C TRP A 473 8.08 -13.13 37.75
N LEU A 474 8.32 -14.24 38.47
CA LEU A 474 8.07 -14.37 39.90
C LEU A 474 9.31 -14.07 40.76
N LYS A 475 10.48 -13.83 40.16
CA LYS A 475 11.76 -13.65 40.87
C LYS A 475 11.75 -12.55 41.93
N ASP A 476 11.04 -11.45 41.67
CA ASP A 476 10.96 -10.30 42.57
C ASP A 476 9.91 -10.45 43.69
N PHE A 477 9.15 -11.55 43.64
CA PHE A 477 8.09 -11.90 44.61
C PHE A 477 8.50 -13.05 45.53
N LEU A 478 9.74 -13.54 45.40
CA LEU A 478 10.23 -14.66 46.19
C LEU A 478 10.45 -14.27 47.66
N ILE A 479 10.19 -15.25 48.52
CA ILE A 479 10.21 -15.16 49.97
C ILE A 479 11.54 -15.69 50.48
N ASN A 480 12.24 -14.90 51.28
CA ASN A 480 13.44 -15.36 51.97
C ASN A 480 13.06 -16.08 53.28
N PHE A 481 12.79 -17.39 53.18
CA PHE A 481 12.17 -18.17 54.26
C PHE A 481 12.92 -18.29 55.60
N PRO A 482 14.26 -18.15 55.73
CA PRO A 482 14.86 -18.08 57.06
C PRO A 482 14.50 -16.80 57.83
N ASP A 483 14.40 -15.65 57.13
CA ASP A 483 14.37 -14.31 57.75
C ASP A 483 12.97 -13.68 57.83
N ILE A 484 11.97 -14.30 57.19
CA ILE A 484 10.62 -13.75 57.03
C ILE A 484 9.62 -14.28 58.07
N TRP A 485 9.78 -15.50 58.62
CA TRP A 485 8.82 -16.06 59.57
C TRP A 485 8.63 -15.20 60.82
N SER A 486 9.72 -14.61 61.33
CA SER A 486 9.67 -13.66 62.45
C SER A 486 8.97 -12.34 62.12
N LYS A 487 8.73 -12.05 60.83
CA LYS A 487 8.07 -10.85 60.31
C LYS A 487 6.65 -11.12 59.79
N PHE A 488 6.21 -12.37 59.74
CA PHE A 488 4.87 -12.78 59.26
C PHE A 488 3.90 -12.87 60.44
N SER A 489 3.51 -11.72 61.01
CA SER A 489 2.47 -11.69 62.06
C SER A 489 1.13 -12.20 61.53
N CYS A 490 0.20 -12.57 62.43
CA CYS A 490 -1.19 -12.92 62.08
C CYS A 490 -1.83 -11.87 61.15
N ASP A 491 -1.56 -10.59 61.40
CA ASP A 491 -2.13 -9.49 60.63
C ASP A 491 -1.57 -9.43 59.21
N ILE A 492 -0.27 -9.70 59.04
CA ILE A 492 0.37 -9.76 57.72
C ILE A 492 -0.12 -10.99 56.95
N TYR A 493 -0.25 -12.13 57.62
CA TYR A 493 -0.83 -13.34 57.02
C TYR A 493 -2.28 -13.11 56.57
N ARG A 494 -3.15 -12.59 57.45
CA ARG A 494 -4.53 -12.21 57.11
C ARG A 494 -4.56 -11.21 55.97
N TYR A 495 -3.69 -10.21 56.00
CA TYR A 495 -3.59 -9.22 54.93
C TYR A 495 -3.25 -9.83 53.55
N MET A 496 -2.43 -10.88 53.47
CA MET A 496 -2.20 -11.63 52.22
C MET A 496 -3.30 -12.66 51.94
N GLY A 497 -3.92 -13.19 52.99
CA GLY A 497 -5.04 -14.13 52.98
C GLY A 497 -6.34 -13.55 52.44
N ASP A 498 -6.66 -12.31 52.79
CA ASP A 498 -7.97 -11.72 52.51
C ASP A 498 -8.12 -11.25 51.05
N ASN A 499 -7.01 -11.07 50.33
CA ASN A 499 -7.00 -10.52 48.98
C ASN A 499 -6.94 -11.58 47.87
N HIS A 500 -6.72 -12.84 48.22
CA HIS A 500 -6.63 -13.93 47.25
C HIS A 500 -8.00 -14.60 47.08
N HIS A 501 -8.41 -14.82 45.84
CA HIS A 501 -9.61 -15.62 45.55
C HIS A 501 -9.20 -17.05 45.24
N ASN A 502 -9.97 -18.02 45.73
CA ASN A 502 -9.78 -19.46 45.52
C ASN A 502 -10.04 -19.83 44.05
N ASN A 503 -9.14 -19.40 43.16
CA ASN A 503 -9.15 -19.65 41.73
C ASN A 503 -7.82 -20.28 41.29
N ARG A 504 -7.83 -20.93 40.12
CA ARG A 504 -6.68 -21.70 39.62
C ARG A 504 -5.41 -20.86 39.45
N TRP A 505 -5.55 -19.60 39.04
CA TRP A 505 -4.43 -18.69 38.81
C TRP A 505 -3.77 -18.25 40.11
N THR A 506 -4.57 -17.87 41.11
CA THR A 506 -4.09 -17.55 42.46
C THR A 506 -3.32 -18.71 43.06
N ILE A 507 -3.89 -19.93 43.00
CA ILE A 507 -3.29 -21.16 43.52
C ILE A 507 -1.95 -21.42 42.82
N HIS A 508 -1.92 -21.31 41.49
CA HIS A 508 -0.70 -21.52 40.71
C HIS A 508 0.40 -20.52 41.06
N ILE A 509 0.09 -19.21 41.06
CA ILE A 509 1.06 -18.14 41.39
C ILE A 509 1.64 -18.37 42.78
N TRP A 510 0.79 -18.61 43.79
CA TRP A 510 1.24 -18.90 45.14
C TRP A 510 2.12 -20.14 45.18
N SER A 511 1.66 -21.26 44.61
CA SER A 511 2.42 -22.51 44.58
C SER A 511 3.81 -22.32 43.96
N ARG A 512 3.93 -21.58 42.85
CA ARG A 512 5.22 -21.29 42.22
C ARG A 512 6.10 -20.37 43.06
N ILE A 513 5.55 -19.29 43.63
CA ILE A 513 6.30 -18.39 44.53
C ILE A 513 6.90 -19.20 45.68
N ILE A 514 6.09 -20.01 46.38
CA ILE A 514 6.55 -20.82 47.51
C ILE A 514 7.62 -21.83 47.06
N GLN A 515 7.36 -22.57 45.99
CA GLN A 515 8.29 -23.58 45.47
C GLN A 515 9.64 -22.98 45.08
N LEU A 516 9.64 -21.89 44.29
CA LEU A 516 10.87 -21.21 43.87
C LEU A 516 11.62 -20.62 45.06
N SER A 517 10.90 -20.06 46.02
CA SER A 517 11.47 -19.48 47.25
C SER A 517 12.13 -20.53 48.14
N LEU A 518 11.50 -21.68 48.33
CA LEU A 518 12.08 -22.79 49.10
C LEU A 518 13.25 -23.45 48.34
N SER A 519 13.19 -23.53 47.00
CA SER A 519 14.30 -24.07 46.20
C SER A 519 15.57 -23.22 46.27
N LYS A 520 15.45 -21.91 46.53
CA LYS A 520 16.57 -21.00 46.75
C LYS A 520 17.11 -21.05 48.19
N ALA A 521 16.39 -21.67 49.12
CA ALA A 521 16.83 -21.76 50.49
C ALA A 521 18.04 -22.72 50.60
N PRO A 522 19.08 -22.38 51.37
CA PRO A 522 20.21 -23.29 51.60
C PRO A 522 19.74 -24.61 52.22
N GLN A 523 20.15 -25.77 51.66
CA GLN A 523 19.71 -27.09 52.12
C GLN A 523 20.08 -27.37 53.59
N ASP A 524 21.18 -26.78 54.07
CA ASP A 524 21.65 -26.80 55.46
C ASP A 524 20.76 -26.01 56.42
N LYS A 525 19.84 -25.16 55.91
CA LYS A 525 18.87 -24.39 56.71
C LYS A 525 17.47 -25.03 56.77
N ALA A 526 17.27 -26.23 56.22
CA ALA A 526 15.98 -26.92 56.26
C ALA A 526 15.41 -27.00 57.69
N ASN A 527 16.26 -27.29 58.67
CA ASN A 527 15.87 -27.41 60.08
C ASN A 527 15.40 -26.08 60.67
N VAL A 528 16.05 -24.98 60.28
CA VAL A 528 15.69 -23.63 60.73
C VAL A 528 14.35 -23.22 60.13
N ILE A 529 14.12 -23.54 58.86
CA ILE A 529 12.85 -23.26 58.17
C ILE A 529 11.70 -24.06 58.79
N LEU A 530 11.93 -25.35 59.08
CA LEU A 530 10.95 -26.23 59.72
C LEU A 530 10.58 -25.77 61.13
N ASN A 531 11.58 -25.43 61.96
CA ASN A 531 11.35 -24.93 63.30
C ASN A 531 10.57 -23.62 63.28
N ASN A 532 11.00 -22.65 62.46
CA ASN A 532 10.36 -21.34 62.35
C ASN A 532 8.92 -21.45 61.80
N MET A 533 8.68 -22.33 60.82
CA MET A 533 7.33 -22.54 60.28
C MET A 533 6.40 -23.20 61.29
N THR A 534 6.89 -24.18 62.06
CA THR A 534 6.05 -24.85 63.05
C THR A 534 5.72 -23.93 64.23
N GLU A 535 6.70 -23.16 64.69
CA GLU A 535 6.49 -22.10 65.68
C GLU A 535 5.47 -21.09 65.15
N TRP A 536 5.62 -20.64 63.90
CA TRP A 536 4.68 -19.74 63.24
C TRP A 536 3.26 -20.32 63.15
N MET A 537 3.07 -21.56 62.69
CA MET A 537 1.74 -22.20 62.61
C MET A 537 1.07 -22.25 63.98
N SER A 538 1.83 -22.51 65.04
CA SER A 538 1.31 -22.52 66.41
C SER A 538 0.95 -21.11 66.93
N VAL A 539 1.78 -20.10 66.62
CA VAL A 539 1.60 -18.70 67.03
C VAL A 539 0.42 -18.05 66.32
N VAL A 540 0.18 -18.42 65.05
CA VAL A 540 -0.89 -17.85 64.23
C VAL A 540 -2.19 -18.68 64.33
N HIS A 541 -2.16 -19.83 64.99
CA HIS A 541 -3.27 -20.81 65.14
C HIS A 541 -3.72 -21.48 63.83
N HIS A 542 -2.76 -21.80 62.97
CA HIS A 542 -2.94 -22.51 61.69
C HIS A 542 -2.52 -23.97 61.76
N ASP A 543 -2.33 -24.50 62.97
CA ASP A 543 -2.02 -25.89 63.29
C ASP A 543 -3.23 -26.84 63.09
N ILE A 544 -4.45 -26.29 63.06
CA ILE A 544 -5.68 -27.03 62.73
C ILE A 544 -5.97 -26.91 61.23
N TYR A 545 -6.13 -28.06 60.56
CA TYR A 545 -6.47 -28.09 59.14
C TYR A 545 -7.78 -27.35 58.82
N ASN A 546 -7.67 -26.35 57.95
CA ASN A 546 -8.79 -25.58 57.41
C ASN A 546 -8.80 -25.68 55.88
N PRO A 547 -9.81 -26.33 55.26
CA PRO A 547 -9.87 -26.51 53.80
C PRO A 547 -10.02 -25.21 53.01
N ASN A 548 -10.38 -24.10 53.67
CA ASN A 548 -10.51 -22.79 53.05
C ASN A 548 -9.21 -21.99 53.09
N ASP A 549 -8.19 -22.45 53.84
CA ASP A 549 -6.93 -21.76 54.02
C ASP A 549 -5.86 -22.25 53.02
N ILE A 550 -6.10 -21.91 51.75
CA ILE A 550 -5.32 -22.40 50.62
C ILE A 550 -3.83 -22.08 50.74
N LEU A 551 -3.47 -20.93 51.30
CA LEU A 551 -2.06 -20.53 51.44
C LEU A 551 -1.31 -21.44 52.42
N THR A 552 -1.88 -21.76 53.59
CA THR A 552 -1.28 -22.72 54.53
C THR A 552 -1.18 -24.11 53.90
N ILE A 553 -2.21 -24.55 53.17
CA ILE A 553 -2.18 -25.84 52.47
C ILE A 553 -1.01 -25.88 51.48
N ILE A 554 -0.87 -24.86 50.61
CA ILE A 554 0.24 -24.77 49.64
C ILE A 554 1.60 -24.77 50.35
N LEU A 555 1.76 -23.97 51.41
CA LEU A 555 2.99 -23.87 52.20
C LEU A 555 3.39 -25.23 52.79
N VAL A 556 2.46 -25.90 53.47
CA VAL A 556 2.70 -27.20 54.12
C VAL A 556 3.01 -28.28 53.10
N VAL A 557 2.25 -28.36 52.01
CA VAL A 557 2.46 -29.36 50.94
C VAL A 557 3.83 -29.17 50.29
N LYS A 558 4.20 -27.94 49.91
CA LYS A 558 5.48 -27.69 49.23
C LYS A 558 6.69 -27.86 50.15
N LEU A 559 6.55 -27.51 51.43
CA LEU A 559 7.58 -27.83 52.41
C LEU A 559 7.75 -29.35 52.58
N PHE A 560 6.64 -30.10 52.68
CA PHE A 560 6.67 -31.56 52.81
C PHE A 560 7.33 -32.25 51.61
N GLU A 561 7.05 -31.81 50.38
CA GLU A 561 7.72 -32.30 49.17
C GLU A 561 9.25 -32.12 49.25
N ILE A 562 9.73 -31.00 49.80
CA ILE A 562 11.17 -30.70 49.95
C ILE A 562 11.80 -31.52 51.07
N ILE A 563 11.10 -31.73 52.18
CA ILE A 563 11.53 -32.63 53.26
C ILE A 563 11.76 -34.03 52.70
N ILE A 564 10.82 -34.54 51.89
CA ILE A 564 10.95 -35.85 51.25
C ILE A 564 12.13 -35.86 50.28
N ALA A 565 12.24 -34.84 49.41
CA ALA A 565 13.28 -34.77 48.38
C ALA A 565 14.70 -34.61 48.94
N SER A 566 14.86 -34.04 50.14
CA SER A 566 16.17 -33.83 50.79
C SER A 566 16.76 -35.09 51.44
N HIS A 567 16.11 -36.25 51.35
CA HIS A 567 16.61 -37.56 51.84
C HIS A 567 17.16 -37.53 53.28
N ASN A 568 16.53 -36.75 54.18
CA ASN A 568 16.94 -36.74 55.58
C ASN A 568 16.58 -38.07 56.25
N LYS A 569 17.59 -38.87 56.62
CA LYS A 569 17.47 -40.19 57.27
C LYS A 569 16.74 -40.19 58.63
N SER A 570 16.30 -39.04 59.12
CA SER A 570 15.61 -38.92 60.39
C SER A 570 14.68 -37.70 60.37
N ILE A 571 13.66 -37.75 59.51
CA ILE A 571 12.61 -36.71 59.51
C ILE A 571 11.92 -36.61 60.88
N PHE A 572 11.86 -37.73 61.61
CA PHE A 572 11.30 -37.82 62.96
C PHE A 572 12.15 -37.13 64.05
N SER A 573 13.41 -36.77 63.79
CA SER A 573 14.21 -35.97 64.74
C SER A 573 14.00 -34.46 64.62
N PHE A 574 13.16 -34.00 63.69
CA PHE A 574 12.86 -32.58 63.58
C PHE A 574 11.90 -32.13 64.70
N PRO A 575 12.20 -31.02 65.41
CA PRO A 575 11.31 -30.49 66.44
C PRO A 575 9.92 -30.18 65.87
N ASN A 576 8.87 -30.61 66.58
CA ASN A 576 7.47 -30.32 66.27
C ASN A 576 6.97 -30.79 64.88
N ILE A 577 7.72 -31.66 64.19
CA ILE A 577 7.36 -32.24 62.89
C ILE A 577 5.99 -32.94 62.90
N GLN A 578 5.57 -33.42 64.07
CA GLN A 578 4.27 -34.03 64.29
C GLN A 578 3.11 -33.12 63.85
N THR A 579 3.18 -31.82 64.11
CA THR A 579 2.12 -30.87 63.72
C THR A 579 2.00 -30.78 62.19
N ILE A 580 3.13 -30.69 61.48
CA ILE A 580 3.16 -30.66 60.01
C ILE A 580 2.68 -32.00 59.43
N ILE A 581 3.13 -33.13 59.98
CA ILE A 581 2.73 -34.47 59.52
C ILE A 581 1.23 -34.70 59.74
N GLN A 582 0.69 -34.32 60.90
CA GLN A 582 -0.75 -34.41 61.19
C GLN A 582 -1.57 -33.53 60.24
N TYR A 583 -1.06 -32.33 59.90
CA TYR A 583 -1.68 -31.45 58.92
C TYR A 583 -1.67 -32.08 57.53
N VAL A 584 -0.54 -32.66 57.09
CA VAL A 584 -0.40 -33.39 55.82
C VAL A 584 -1.35 -34.59 55.73
N PHE A 585 -1.47 -35.38 56.80
CA PHE A 585 -2.43 -36.49 56.84
C PHE A 585 -3.88 -36.00 56.78
N SER A 586 -4.18 -34.89 57.46
CA SER A 586 -5.50 -34.26 57.38
C SER A 586 -5.82 -33.77 55.97
N ILE A 587 -4.83 -33.22 55.24
CA ILE A 587 -4.98 -32.86 53.81
C ILE A 587 -5.24 -34.11 52.97
N ARG A 588 -4.43 -35.17 53.12
CA ARG A 588 -4.57 -36.43 52.37
C ARG A 588 -5.97 -37.04 52.54
N GLU A 589 -6.50 -37.05 53.75
CA GLU A 589 -7.81 -37.64 54.04
C GLU A 589 -8.99 -36.80 53.54
N ARG A 590 -8.87 -35.47 53.56
CA ARG A 590 -10.00 -34.55 53.30
C ARG A 590 -9.97 -33.92 51.90
N GLN A 591 -8.80 -33.78 51.29
CA GLN A 591 -8.56 -33.17 49.97
C GLN A 591 -7.39 -33.88 49.24
N PRO A 592 -7.56 -35.15 48.83
CA PRO A 592 -6.49 -35.93 48.19
C PRO A 592 -6.00 -35.34 46.86
N ASP A 593 -6.81 -34.53 46.18
CA ASP A 593 -6.46 -33.95 44.87
C ASP A 593 -5.38 -32.84 44.94
N ILE A 594 -5.12 -32.29 46.13
CA ILE A 594 -4.21 -31.15 46.33
C ILE A 594 -2.80 -31.60 46.78
N ILE A 595 -2.66 -32.85 47.21
CA ILE A 595 -1.41 -33.43 47.67
C ILE A 595 -1.08 -34.68 46.88
N ASN A 596 0.21 -34.95 46.65
CA ASN A 596 0.61 -36.20 46.02
C ASN A 596 0.45 -37.37 47.02
N VAL A 597 -0.72 -38.01 46.97
CA VAL A 597 -1.08 -39.13 47.87
C VAL A 597 -0.04 -40.26 47.80
N ASN A 598 0.52 -40.55 46.63
CA ASN A 598 1.55 -41.58 46.48
C ASN A 598 2.84 -41.19 47.22
N LEU A 599 3.24 -39.92 47.23
CA LEU A 599 4.40 -39.47 48.01
C LEU A 599 4.15 -39.58 49.51
N VAL A 600 2.93 -39.26 49.97
CA VAL A 600 2.55 -39.41 51.38
C VAL A 600 2.49 -40.90 51.77
N ASP A 601 1.92 -41.75 50.92
CA ASP A 601 1.80 -43.19 51.14
C ASP A 601 3.17 -43.86 51.18
N ASN A 602 4.07 -43.49 50.26
CA ASN A 602 5.45 -43.96 50.28
C ASN A 602 6.18 -43.48 51.55
N PHE A 603 5.93 -42.26 52.00
CA PHE A 603 6.49 -41.76 53.26
C PHE A 603 5.98 -42.56 54.46
N ILE A 604 4.68 -42.86 54.52
CA ILE A 604 4.08 -43.72 55.56
C ILE A 604 4.67 -45.13 55.50
N GLN A 605 4.73 -45.74 54.32
CA GLN A 605 5.26 -47.10 54.14
C GLN A 605 6.74 -47.19 54.50
N ASN A 606 7.57 -46.23 54.08
CA ASN A 606 8.97 -46.18 54.46
C ASN A 606 9.14 -46.02 55.98
N GLY A 607 8.34 -45.15 56.61
CA GLY A 607 8.33 -45.01 58.07
C GLY A 607 7.90 -46.29 58.80
N CYS A 608 6.86 -46.97 58.30
CA CYS A 608 6.42 -48.28 58.82
C CYS A 608 7.53 -49.32 58.64
N GLN A 609 8.19 -49.36 57.49
CA GLN A 609 9.31 -50.28 57.22
C GLN A 609 10.50 -49.98 58.13
N ASP A 610 10.84 -48.71 58.37
CA ASP A 610 11.91 -48.32 59.29
C ASP A 610 11.59 -48.73 60.73
N ILE A 611 10.33 -48.54 61.17
CA ILE A 611 9.86 -48.99 62.49
C ILE A 611 9.87 -50.52 62.57
N GLU A 612 9.42 -51.23 61.54
CA GLU A 612 9.48 -52.69 61.47
C GLU A 612 10.93 -53.19 61.50
N ASN A 613 11.84 -52.56 60.76
CA ASN A 613 13.27 -52.87 60.77
C ASN A 613 13.87 -52.66 62.17
N ILE A 614 13.48 -51.60 62.89
CA ILE A 614 13.90 -51.34 64.27
C ILE A 614 13.31 -52.40 65.22
N LEU A 615 12.02 -52.69 65.14
CA LEU A 615 11.31 -53.68 65.98
C LEU A 615 11.81 -55.10 65.76
N GLN A 616 12.19 -55.43 64.52
CA GLN A 616 12.82 -56.70 64.15
C GLN A 616 14.33 -56.72 64.47
N LEU A 617 14.87 -55.65 65.09
CA LEU A 617 16.30 -55.49 65.42
C LEU A 617 17.22 -55.66 64.19
N GLN A 618 16.73 -55.34 62.99
CA GLN A 618 17.49 -55.38 61.74
C GLN A 618 18.36 -54.13 61.54
N GLY A 619 18.43 -53.25 62.54
CA GLY A 619 19.34 -52.10 62.51
C GLY A 619 20.80 -52.56 62.40
N LYS A 620 21.54 -51.99 61.43
CA LYS A 620 23.00 -51.94 61.57
C LYS A 620 23.30 -51.13 62.83
N LEU A 621 24.00 -51.75 63.79
CA LEU A 621 24.75 -51.02 64.81
C LEU A 621 25.62 -49.98 64.09
N VAL A 622 25.40 -48.72 64.48
CA VAL A 622 26.12 -47.46 64.18
C VAL A 622 27.24 -47.55 63.14
#